data_AF-A0A167RXA4-F1
#
_entry.id   AF-A0A167RXA4-F1
#
_cell.length_a   1.000
_cell.length_b   1.000
_cell.length_c   1.000
_cell.angle_alpha   90.00
_cell.angle_beta   90.00
_cell.angle_gamma   90.00
#
_symmetry.space_group_name_H-M   'P 1'
#
loop_
_entity.id
_entity.type
_entity.pdbx_description
1 polymer ?
#
loop_
_entity_poly.entity_id
_entity_poly.type
_entity_poly.pdbx_seq_one_letter_code
_entity_poly.pdbx_strand_id
1 'polypeptide(L)'
;MERTGRYATCWVLHEDGIPCVVWFEDAVAHYGVPTVVFDLHLLVEDIDTAAQALRNHGWETAADRANDQYIFFSEKDAKPHHRLVWPEPPNHTGYPNTRTFLFNTTDWCFPAEYLDRSTSPTFPPQLPKLVDALIDSVLDVKGGSMTYDHVAVMLGYLYGYVSEMKKASFADRLTYEHRQFHYDILTIDRFTLKFVAHERTVRQQFRDGTGVLHYDPWNNDRENLA
;
A
#
# COMPACT_ATOMS: atom_id res chain seq x y z
N MET A 1 8.36 -19.46 -18.50
CA MET A 1 8.03 -19.10 -17.10
C MET A 1 6.51 -19.05 -17.02
N GLU A 2 5.90 -19.69 -16.02
CA GLU A 2 4.44 -19.88 -15.99
C GLU A 2 3.71 -18.53 -16.02
N ARG A 3 3.01 -18.26 -17.12
CA ARG A 3 2.09 -17.12 -17.32
C ARG A 3 0.78 -17.29 -16.56
N THR A 4 0.77 -18.17 -15.55
CA THR A 4 -0.40 -18.65 -14.85
C THR A 4 -0.21 -18.42 -13.36
N GLY A 5 -1.07 -17.63 -12.74
CA GLY A 5 -1.02 -17.34 -11.31
C GLY A 5 -1.36 -15.90 -10.98
N ARG A 6 -1.43 -15.61 -9.68
CA ARG A 6 -1.90 -14.32 -9.15
C ARG A 6 -1.08 -13.12 -9.63
N TYR A 7 0.21 -13.30 -9.92
CA TYR A 7 1.13 -12.24 -10.39
C TYR A 7 1.44 -12.31 -11.89
N ALA A 8 0.59 -12.95 -12.69
CA ALA A 8 0.78 -13.00 -14.15
C ALA A 8 0.91 -11.61 -14.77
N THR A 9 0.10 -10.64 -14.31
CA THR A 9 0.17 -9.25 -14.77
C THR A 9 1.53 -8.60 -14.48
N CYS A 10 2.13 -8.90 -13.32
CA CYS A 10 3.43 -8.36 -12.96
C CYS A 10 4.53 -8.86 -13.90
N TRP A 11 4.47 -10.14 -14.29
CA TRP A 11 5.40 -10.71 -15.26
C TRP A 11 5.27 -10.08 -16.65
N VAL A 12 4.04 -9.86 -17.12
CA VAL A 12 3.81 -9.18 -18.41
C VAL A 12 4.41 -7.77 -18.41
N LEU A 13 4.16 -6.99 -17.35
CA LEU A 13 4.77 -5.66 -17.21
C LEU A 13 6.29 -5.74 -17.19
N HIS A 14 6.86 -6.70 -16.45
CA HIS A 14 8.30 -6.89 -16.39
C HIS A 14 8.92 -7.26 -17.75
N GLU A 15 8.28 -8.13 -18.54
CA GLU A 15 8.70 -8.49 -19.90
C GLU A 15 8.71 -7.28 -20.86
N ASP A 16 7.79 -6.34 -20.66
CA ASP A 16 7.72 -5.06 -21.39
C ASP A 16 8.65 -3.97 -20.81
N GLY A 17 9.49 -4.32 -19.82
CA GLY A 17 10.45 -3.39 -19.21
C GLY A 17 9.81 -2.38 -18.23
N ILE A 18 8.58 -2.65 -17.78
CA ILE A 18 7.82 -1.80 -16.86
C ILE A 18 7.90 -2.43 -15.45
N PRO A 19 8.71 -1.87 -14.55
CA PRO A 19 8.78 -2.39 -13.20
C PRO A 19 7.50 -2.04 -12.44
N CYS A 20 7.06 -2.96 -11.60
CA CYS A 20 5.88 -2.79 -10.77
C CYS A 20 6.10 -3.43 -9.39
N VAL A 21 5.27 -3.04 -8.44
CA VAL A 21 5.27 -3.62 -7.10
C VAL A 21 3.83 -3.88 -6.67
N VAL A 22 3.63 -4.99 -5.98
CA VAL A 22 2.34 -5.39 -5.43
C VAL A 22 1.95 -4.47 -4.27
N TRP A 23 0.67 -4.16 -4.16
CA TRP A 23 0.13 -3.22 -3.19
C TRP A 23 -1.06 -3.81 -2.42
N PHE A 24 -1.45 -3.12 -1.33
CA PHE A 24 -2.57 -3.49 -0.44
C PHE A 24 -2.63 -4.97 -0.01
N GLU A 25 -3.74 -5.67 -0.24
CA GLU A 25 -4.06 -6.94 0.39
C GLU A 25 -3.04 -8.02 0.07
N ASP A 26 -2.60 -8.09 -1.19
CA ASP A 26 -1.53 -9.00 -1.59
C ASP A 26 -0.20 -8.71 -0.91
N ALA A 27 0.14 -7.41 -0.77
CA ALA A 27 1.40 -7.00 -0.15
C ALA A 27 1.42 -7.37 1.33
N VAL A 28 0.32 -7.16 2.06
CA VAL A 28 0.24 -7.53 3.48
C VAL A 28 0.07 -9.04 3.68
N ALA A 29 -0.66 -9.73 2.79
CA ALA A 29 -0.80 -11.19 2.82
C ALA A 29 0.55 -11.89 2.64
N HIS A 30 1.43 -11.35 1.79
CA HIS A 30 2.80 -11.85 1.62
C HIS A 30 3.56 -11.92 2.95
N TYR A 31 3.29 -11.00 3.88
CA TYR A 31 3.91 -10.95 5.21
C TYR A 31 3.16 -11.74 6.29
N GLY A 32 2.19 -12.58 5.90
CA GLY A 32 1.48 -13.48 6.81
C GLY A 32 0.24 -12.88 7.47
N VAL A 33 -0.24 -11.73 7.00
CA VAL A 33 -1.55 -11.21 7.42
C VAL A 33 -2.66 -12.13 6.88
N PRO A 34 -3.57 -12.64 7.73
CA PRO A 34 -4.69 -13.48 7.30
C PRO A 34 -5.81 -12.60 6.72
N THR A 35 -5.59 -12.03 5.53
CA THR A 35 -6.58 -11.24 4.80
C THR A 35 -7.09 -11.98 3.56
N VAL A 36 -8.29 -11.63 3.12
CA VAL A 36 -8.83 -12.08 1.83
C VAL A 36 -8.26 -11.18 0.73
N VAL A 37 -7.82 -11.79 -0.36
CA VAL A 37 -7.22 -11.10 -1.50
C VAL A 37 -8.18 -11.16 -2.70
N PHE A 38 -8.80 -10.02 -3.04
CA PHE A 38 -9.82 -9.97 -4.09
C PHE A 38 -9.20 -9.66 -5.46
N ASP A 39 -8.98 -8.38 -5.75
CA ASP A 39 -8.33 -7.90 -6.97
C ASP A 39 -6.83 -7.66 -6.71
N LEU A 40 -6.04 -7.55 -7.79
CA LEU A 40 -4.60 -7.31 -7.72
C LEU A 40 -4.34 -5.80 -7.82
N HIS A 41 -3.67 -5.24 -6.83
CA HIS A 41 -3.27 -3.83 -6.81
C HIS A 41 -1.78 -3.70 -7.09
N LEU A 42 -1.40 -2.87 -8.06
CA LEU A 42 0.00 -2.64 -8.44
C LEU A 42 0.32 -1.15 -8.40
N LEU A 43 1.49 -0.80 -7.88
CA LEU A 43 2.11 0.51 -8.11
C LEU A 43 3.06 0.43 -9.30
N VAL A 44 2.97 1.43 -10.17
CA VAL A 44 3.83 1.63 -11.35
C VAL A 44 4.21 3.10 -11.47
N GLU A 45 5.31 3.38 -12.17
CA GLU A 45 5.80 4.75 -12.36
C GLU A 45 4.88 5.57 -13.28
N ASP A 46 4.33 4.94 -14.32
CA ASP A 46 3.38 5.54 -15.26
C ASP A 46 2.21 4.56 -15.51
N ILE A 47 1.02 4.96 -15.06
CA ILE A 47 -0.20 4.14 -15.15
C ILE A 47 -0.72 3.99 -16.58
N ASP A 48 -0.53 5.01 -17.44
CA ASP A 48 -1.01 5.00 -18.82
C ASP A 48 -0.13 4.08 -19.67
N THR A 49 1.19 4.19 -19.49
CA THR A 49 2.17 3.31 -20.15
C THR A 49 1.96 1.85 -19.74
N ALA A 50 1.80 1.59 -18.44
CA ALA A 50 1.52 0.24 -17.93
C ALA A 50 0.17 -0.32 -18.42
N ALA A 51 -0.89 0.50 -18.42
CA ALA A 51 -2.19 0.08 -18.94
C ALA A 51 -2.12 -0.25 -20.44
N GLN A 52 -1.39 0.56 -21.22
CA GLN A 52 -1.24 0.34 -22.65
C GLN A 52 -0.45 -0.94 -22.94
N ALA A 53 0.62 -1.21 -22.20
CA ALA A 53 1.36 -2.47 -22.29
C ALA A 53 0.44 -3.67 -22.06
N LEU A 54 -0.32 -3.69 -20.97
CA LEU A 54 -1.27 -4.77 -20.69
C LEU A 54 -2.33 -4.93 -21.79
N ARG A 55 -2.85 -3.83 -22.35
CA ARG A 55 -3.79 -3.89 -23.48
C ARG A 55 -3.15 -4.52 -24.72
N ASN A 56 -1.88 -4.24 -25.00
CA ASN A 56 -1.16 -4.88 -26.11
C ASN A 56 -1.04 -6.40 -25.93
N HIS A 57 -1.05 -6.87 -24.67
CA HIS A 57 -1.05 -8.28 -24.32
C HIS A 57 -2.45 -8.90 -24.17
N GLY A 58 -3.52 -8.13 -24.42
CA GLY A 58 -4.90 -8.62 -24.46
C GLY A 58 -5.75 -8.32 -23.22
N TRP A 59 -5.24 -7.58 -22.23
CA TRP A 59 -6.09 -7.08 -21.13
C TRP A 59 -7.07 -6.02 -21.65
N GLU A 60 -8.27 -6.01 -21.09
CA GLU A 60 -9.32 -5.04 -21.42
C GLU A 60 -9.53 -4.05 -20.27
N THR A 61 -10.01 -2.84 -20.58
CA THR A 61 -10.48 -1.91 -19.54
C THR A 61 -11.70 -2.51 -18.84
N ALA A 62 -11.64 -2.60 -17.52
CA ALA A 62 -12.72 -3.18 -16.73
C ALA A 62 -13.73 -2.10 -16.32
N ALA A 63 -15.01 -2.36 -16.55
CA ALA A 63 -16.11 -1.54 -16.03
C ALA A 63 -16.29 -1.68 -14.51
N ASP A 64 -17.04 -0.79 -13.88
CA ASP A 64 -17.38 -0.92 -12.45
C ASP A 64 -18.25 -2.14 -12.15
N ARG A 65 -18.08 -2.73 -10.96
CA ARG A 65 -18.96 -3.80 -10.44
C ARG A 65 -20.10 -3.16 -9.67
N ALA A 66 -21.31 -3.73 -9.76
CA ALA A 66 -22.47 -3.27 -8.99
C ALA A 66 -22.25 -3.32 -7.46
N ASN A 67 -21.38 -4.23 -6.98
CA ASN A 67 -20.97 -4.37 -5.57
C ASN A 67 -19.45 -4.23 -5.43
N ASP A 68 -18.89 -3.20 -6.07
CA ASP A 68 -17.45 -2.97 -6.01
C ASP A 68 -17.02 -2.71 -4.56
N GLN A 69 -16.17 -3.59 -4.02
CA GLN A 69 -15.56 -3.40 -2.70
C GLN A 69 -14.63 -2.19 -2.69
N TYR A 70 -14.30 -1.67 -3.87
CA TYR A 70 -13.41 -0.55 -4.11
C TYR A 70 -14.14 0.70 -4.59
N ILE A 71 -15.41 0.89 -4.20
CA ILE A 71 -16.22 2.08 -4.54
C ILE A 71 -15.53 3.41 -4.18
N PHE A 72 -14.60 3.38 -3.22
CA PHE A 72 -13.81 4.53 -2.82
C PHE A 72 -12.85 5.04 -3.90
N PHE A 73 -12.50 4.20 -4.88
CA PHE A 73 -11.77 4.67 -6.07
C PHE A 73 -12.66 5.39 -7.09
N SER A 74 -13.97 5.42 -6.88
CA SER A 74 -14.93 6.20 -7.68
C SER A 74 -15.33 7.53 -7.02
N GLU A 75 -14.75 7.86 -5.86
CA GLU A 75 -14.98 9.14 -5.19
C GLU A 75 -14.40 10.32 -5.99
N LYS A 76 -14.97 11.52 -5.83
CA LYS A 76 -14.55 12.72 -6.56
C LYS A 76 -13.05 13.04 -6.42
N ASP A 77 -12.51 12.75 -5.24
CA ASP A 77 -11.11 13.04 -4.88
C ASP A 77 -10.24 11.77 -4.91
N ALA A 78 -10.71 10.69 -5.57
CA ALA A 78 -9.93 9.47 -5.72
C ALA A 78 -8.67 9.71 -6.57
N LYS A 79 -7.58 9.07 -6.16
CA LYS A 79 -6.32 9.11 -6.90
C LYS A 79 -6.50 8.46 -8.28
N PRO A 80 -5.85 8.97 -9.34
CA PRO A 80 -5.90 8.37 -10.67
C PRO A 80 -5.51 6.90 -10.65
N HIS A 81 -6.21 6.09 -11.43
CA HIS A 81 -5.92 4.67 -11.57
C HIS A 81 -6.46 4.13 -12.89
N HIS A 82 -5.87 3.03 -13.35
CA HIS A 82 -6.48 2.18 -14.39
C HIS A 82 -6.96 0.88 -13.78
N ARG A 83 -8.06 0.36 -14.33
CA ARG A 83 -8.60 -0.93 -13.97
C ARG A 83 -8.68 -1.80 -15.21
N LEU A 84 -8.00 -2.94 -15.16
CA LEU A 84 -7.93 -3.87 -16.28
C LEU A 84 -8.39 -5.26 -15.85
N VAL A 85 -8.81 -6.06 -16.82
CA VAL A 85 -9.22 -7.45 -16.61
C VAL A 85 -8.73 -8.31 -17.76
N TRP A 86 -8.34 -9.54 -17.44
CA TRP A 86 -8.07 -10.54 -18.48
C TRP A 86 -9.39 -11.03 -19.09
N PRO A 87 -9.52 -11.14 -20.43
CA PRO A 87 -10.78 -11.45 -21.10
C PRO A 87 -11.25 -12.91 -20.97
N GLU A 88 -10.51 -13.81 -20.33
CA GLU A 88 -10.96 -15.20 -20.14
C GLU A 88 -12.24 -15.30 -19.30
N PRO A 89 -13.08 -16.33 -19.48
CA PRO A 89 -14.29 -16.48 -18.71
C PRO A 89 -14.00 -16.64 -17.20
N PRO A 90 -14.91 -16.18 -16.31
CA PRO A 90 -14.77 -16.38 -14.87
C PRO A 90 -14.42 -17.82 -14.56
N ASN A 91 -13.35 -18.00 -13.80
CA ASN A 91 -12.89 -19.31 -13.35
C ASN A 91 -14.09 -20.11 -12.84
N HIS A 92 -14.08 -21.43 -13.09
CA HIS A 92 -15.14 -22.39 -12.72
C HIS A 92 -15.58 -22.37 -11.23
N THR A 93 -14.92 -21.56 -10.41
CA THR A 93 -15.19 -21.29 -9.00
C THR A 93 -16.25 -20.19 -8.77
N GLY A 94 -16.78 -19.54 -9.80
CA GLY A 94 -17.84 -18.53 -9.66
C GLY A 94 -17.39 -17.18 -9.08
N TYR A 95 -16.07 -16.97 -8.95
CA TYR A 95 -15.50 -15.67 -8.62
C TYR A 95 -15.35 -14.84 -9.90
N PRO A 96 -15.65 -13.53 -9.88
CA PRO A 96 -15.39 -12.67 -11.02
C PRO A 96 -13.89 -12.67 -11.33
N ASN A 97 -13.53 -12.51 -12.61
CA ASN A 97 -12.13 -12.37 -13.03
C ASN A 97 -11.40 -11.36 -12.15
N THR A 98 -10.28 -11.77 -11.56
CA THR A 98 -9.38 -10.86 -10.84
C THR A 98 -9.07 -9.67 -11.73
N ARG A 99 -9.35 -8.47 -11.24
CA ARG A 99 -8.98 -7.23 -11.90
C ARG A 99 -7.59 -6.81 -11.45
N THR A 100 -6.89 -6.11 -12.32
CA THR A 100 -5.66 -5.41 -11.98
C THR A 100 -5.95 -3.92 -11.88
N PHE A 101 -5.67 -3.36 -10.72
CA PHE A 101 -5.62 -1.92 -10.52
C PHE A 101 -4.17 -1.46 -10.67
N LEU A 102 -3.97 -0.43 -11.48
CA LEU A 102 -2.70 0.26 -11.63
C LEU A 102 -2.80 1.63 -10.97
N PHE A 103 -1.91 1.90 -10.03
CA PHE A 103 -1.78 3.21 -9.41
C PHE A 103 -0.38 3.78 -9.64
N ASN A 104 -0.29 5.11 -9.58
CA ASN A 104 1.00 5.78 -9.66
C ASN A 104 1.77 5.64 -8.34
N THR A 105 3.06 5.34 -8.41
CA THR A 105 3.97 5.31 -7.25
C THR A 105 3.96 6.59 -6.43
N THR A 106 3.96 7.75 -7.10
CA THR A 106 4.00 9.08 -6.47
C THR A 106 2.74 9.36 -5.67
N ASP A 107 1.59 8.94 -6.21
CA ASP A 107 0.30 9.12 -5.55
C ASP A 107 0.21 8.33 -4.25
N TRP A 108 1.01 7.27 -4.08
CA TRP A 108 0.99 6.38 -2.91
C TRP A 108 2.27 6.45 -2.06
N CYS A 109 3.03 7.55 -2.19
CA CYS A 109 4.23 7.82 -1.39
C CYS A 109 5.23 6.66 -1.42
N PHE A 110 5.28 5.92 -2.54
CA PHE A 110 6.20 4.82 -2.75
C PHE A 110 7.20 5.23 -3.83
N PRO A 111 8.43 5.61 -3.49
CA PRO A 111 9.39 6.13 -4.48
C PRO A 111 9.65 5.16 -5.64
N ALA A 112 9.74 5.67 -6.87
CA ALA A 112 9.89 4.83 -8.07
C ALA A 112 11.23 4.06 -8.11
N GLU A 113 12.25 4.55 -7.38
CA GLU A 113 13.52 3.86 -7.16
C GLU A 113 13.39 2.60 -6.29
N TYR A 114 12.26 2.41 -5.62
CA TYR A 114 11.99 1.20 -4.84
C TYR A 114 11.43 0.06 -5.69
N LEU A 115 11.01 0.34 -6.92
CA LEU A 115 10.55 -0.68 -7.85
C LEU A 115 11.71 -1.60 -8.25
N ASP A 116 11.47 -2.90 -8.21
CA ASP A 116 12.46 -3.90 -8.58
C ASP A 116 12.64 -3.96 -10.10
N ARG A 117 13.85 -3.61 -10.56
CA ARG A 117 14.26 -3.62 -11.97
C ARG A 117 15.23 -4.76 -12.30
N SER A 118 15.42 -5.70 -11.37
CA SER A 118 16.28 -6.86 -11.57
C SER A 118 15.69 -7.83 -12.60
N THR A 119 16.52 -8.68 -13.18
CA THR A 119 16.10 -9.72 -14.14
C THR A 119 15.30 -10.87 -13.50
N SER A 120 15.14 -10.87 -12.17
CA SER A 120 14.38 -11.86 -11.42
C SER A 120 13.64 -11.14 -10.30
N PRO A 121 12.61 -10.36 -10.65
CA PRO A 121 12.01 -9.41 -9.73
C PRO A 121 11.23 -10.12 -8.62
N THR A 122 11.29 -9.55 -7.42
CA THR A 122 10.32 -9.81 -6.36
C THR A 122 9.24 -8.75 -6.42
N PHE A 123 8.00 -9.15 -6.70
CA PHE A 123 6.89 -8.20 -6.84
C PHE A 123 6.34 -7.68 -5.50
N PRO A 124 6.26 -8.48 -4.42
CA PRO A 124 5.93 -7.93 -3.11
C PRO A 124 7.01 -6.92 -2.63
N PRO A 125 6.61 -5.76 -2.10
CA PRO A 125 7.54 -4.74 -1.62
C PRO A 125 8.29 -5.25 -0.39
N GLN A 126 9.51 -4.79 -0.17
CA GLN A 126 10.21 -5.02 1.11
C GLN A 126 9.42 -4.39 2.27
N LEU A 127 9.33 -5.09 3.40
CA LEU A 127 8.47 -4.70 4.52
C LEU A 127 8.70 -3.27 5.03
N PRO A 128 9.94 -2.78 5.25
CA PRO A 128 10.13 -1.40 5.70
C PRO A 128 9.62 -0.36 4.69
N LYS A 129 9.83 -0.62 3.39
CA LYS A 129 9.37 0.28 2.31
C LYS A 129 7.85 0.30 2.19
N LEU A 130 7.21 -0.85 2.36
CA LEU A 130 5.76 -0.97 2.44
C LEU A 130 5.22 -0.16 3.61
N VAL A 131 5.81 -0.32 4.80
CA VAL A 131 5.39 0.38 6.02
C VAL A 131 5.59 1.88 5.89
N ASP A 132 6.74 2.35 5.38
CA ASP A 132 7.00 3.78 5.14
C ASP A 132 5.93 4.39 4.22
N ALA A 133 5.67 3.77 3.07
CA ALA A 133 4.69 4.27 2.12
C ALA A 133 3.24 4.23 2.65
N LEU A 134 2.90 3.23 3.47
CA LEU A 134 1.59 3.18 4.16
C LEU A 134 1.47 4.25 5.24
N ILE A 135 2.53 4.53 6.02
CA ILE A 135 2.55 5.61 7.01
C ILE A 135 2.33 6.94 6.31
N ASP A 136 3.12 7.25 5.28
CA ASP A 136 2.93 8.49 4.51
C ASP A 136 1.54 8.58 3.92
N SER A 137 1.03 7.50 3.32
CA SER A 137 -0.31 7.46 2.75
C SER A 137 -1.41 7.73 3.80
N VAL A 138 -1.32 7.16 5.00
CA VAL A 138 -2.30 7.43 6.08
C VAL A 138 -2.20 8.88 6.55
N LEU A 139 -0.99 9.43 6.65
CA LEU A 139 -0.77 10.79 7.09
C LEU A 139 -1.15 11.83 6.02
N ASP A 140 -1.09 11.51 4.73
CA ASP A 140 -1.42 12.46 3.64
C ASP A 140 -2.89 12.39 3.21
N VAL A 141 -3.53 11.23 3.30
CA VAL A 141 -4.95 11.09 2.92
C VAL A 141 -5.85 11.79 3.94
N LYS A 142 -6.88 12.49 3.43
CA LYS A 142 -7.89 13.14 4.28
C LYS A 142 -8.55 12.13 5.22
N GLY A 143 -8.47 12.42 6.52
CA GLY A 143 -9.04 11.57 7.56
C GLY A 143 -10.55 11.40 7.40
N GLY A 144 -11.03 10.17 7.62
CA GLY A 144 -12.45 9.79 7.49
C GLY A 144 -12.94 9.57 6.05
N SER A 145 -12.04 9.53 5.06
CA SER A 145 -12.37 9.00 3.72
C SER A 145 -12.30 7.48 3.72
N MET A 146 -13.02 6.82 2.80
CA MET A 146 -12.93 5.36 2.66
C MET A 146 -11.52 4.92 2.22
N THR A 147 -10.81 5.75 1.46
CA THR A 147 -9.39 5.53 1.14
C THR A 147 -8.55 5.51 2.41
N TYR A 148 -8.74 6.48 3.31
CA TYR A 148 -8.05 6.50 4.60
C TYR A 148 -8.32 5.23 5.39
N ASP A 149 -9.59 4.80 5.49
CA ASP A 149 -9.97 3.59 6.23
C ASP A 149 -9.27 2.35 5.64
N HIS A 150 -9.21 2.23 4.31
CA HIS A 150 -8.54 1.12 3.65
C HIS A 150 -7.03 1.06 3.95
N VAL A 151 -6.31 2.18 3.81
CA VAL A 151 -4.86 2.24 4.10
C VAL A 151 -4.60 2.00 5.58
N ALA A 152 -5.40 2.60 6.48
CA ALA A 152 -5.27 2.43 7.92
C ALA A 152 -5.49 0.96 8.34
N VAL A 153 -6.42 0.25 7.70
CA VAL A 153 -6.62 -1.20 7.92
C VAL A 153 -5.40 -1.99 7.48
N MET A 154 -4.83 -1.72 6.30
CA MET A 154 -3.63 -2.42 5.83
C MET A 154 -2.45 -2.21 6.78
N LEU A 155 -2.24 -0.98 7.24
CA LEU A 155 -1.19 -0.66 8.21
C LEU A 155 -1.46 -1.33 9.57
N GLY A 156 -2.70 -1.26 10.07
CA GLY A 156 -3.10 -1.89 11.33
C GLY A 156 -2.95 -3.40 11.31
N TYR A 157 -3.24 -4.06 10.19
CA TYR A 157 -2.99 -5.49 10.00
C TYR A 157 -1.51 -5.83 10.10
N LEU A 158 -0.63 -5.05 9.47
CA LEU A 158 0.81 -5.28 9.58
C LEU A 158 1.27 -5.21 11.04
N TYR A 159 0.89 -4.18 11.80
CA TYR A 159 1.23 -4.06 13.22
C TYR A 159 0.59 -5.17 14.10
N GLY A 160 -0.62 -5.63 13.75
CA GLY A 160 -1.30 -6.70 14.46
C GLY A 160 -0.63 -8.06 14.30
N TYR A 161 -0.31 -8.43 13.06
CA TYR A 161 0.07 -9.82 12.70
C TYR A 161 1.57 -10.01 12.46
N VAL A 162 2.31 -9.00 11.99
CA VAL A 162 3.70 -9.18 11.55
C VAL A 162 4.68 -9.00 12.71
N SER A 163 5.11 -10.11 13.30
CA SER A 163 6.00 -10.11 14.48
C SER A 163 7.34 -9.41 14.26
N GLU A 164 7.83 -9.34 13.02
CA GLU A 164 9.09 -8.67 12.68
C GLU A 164 9.05 -7.19 13.01
N MET A 165 7.90 -6.54 12.82
CA MET A 165 7.69 -5.12 13.12
C MET A 165 7.72 -4.82 14.62
N LYS A 166 7.57 -5.82 15.48
CA LYS A 166 7.61 -5.64 16.94
C LYS A 166 9.04 -5.65 17.49
N LYS A 167 10.04 -5.93 16.64
CA LYS A 167 11.46 -5.93 17.02
C LYS A 167 11.98 -4.50 17.02
N ALA A 168 12.71 -4.11 18.06
CA ALA A 168 13.33 -2.77 18.14
C ALA A 168 14.19 -2.43 16.90
N SER A 169 14.88 -3.42 16.35
CA SER A 169 15.72 -3.28 15.14
C SER A 169 14.94 -2.98 13.86
N PHE A 170 13.60 -3.12 13.86
CA PHE A 170 12.78 -2.82 12.69
C PHE A 170 12.71 -1.31 12.45
N ALA A 171 12.58 -0.51 13.52
CA ALA A 171 12.52 0.95 13.43
C ALA A 171 13.74 1.54 12.72
N ASP A 172 14.92 0.97 12.90
CA ASP A 172 16.16 1.42 12.25
C ASP A 172 16.15 1.29 10.73
N ARG A 173 15.25 0.46 10.19
CA ARG A 173 15.07 0.24 8.74
C ARG A 173 14.01 1.15 8.12
N LEU A 174 13.25 1.88 8.95
CA LEU A 174 12.29 2.88 8.50
C LEU A 174 12.99 4.21 8.26
N THR A 175 12.36 5.02 7.40
CA THR A 175 12.72 6.42 7.20
C THR A 175 12.67 7.15 8.54
N TYR A 176 13.64 8.04 8.79
CA TYR A 176 13.85 8.64 10.11
C TYR A 176 12.59 9.31 10.69
N GLU A 177 11.83 10.03 9.84
CA GLU A 177 10.60 10.72 10.23
C GLU A 177 9.41 9.79 10.55
N HIS A 178 9.47 8.52 10.16
CA HIS A 178 8.44 7.52 10.45
C HIS A 178 8.74 6.69 11.70
N ARG A 179 9.95 6.81 12.25
CA ARG A 179 10.34 6.03 13.44
C ARG A 179 9.51 6.41 14.65
N GLN A 180 9.16 7.68 14.81
CA GLN A 180 8.32 8.12 15.92
C GLN A 180 6.90 7.53 15.81
N PHE A 181 6.27 7.62 14.62
CA PHE A 181 5.01 6.94 14.34
C PHE A 181 5.06 5.45 14.71
N HIS A 182 6.15 4.77 14.34
CA HIS A 182 6.35 3.36 14.65
C HIS A 182 6.45 3.09 16.15
N TYR A 183 7.14 3.94 16.92
CA TYR A 183 7.18 3.82 18.37
C TYR A 183 5.81 4.09 19.00
N ASP A 184 5.14 5.14 18.56
CA ASP A 184 3.88 5.57 19.16
C ASP A 184 2.76 4.56 18.89
N ILE A 185 2.62 4.07 17.66
CA ILE A 185 1.58 3.09 17.32
C ILE A 185 1.73 1.75 18.05
N LEU A 186 2.96 1.36 18.45
CA LEU A 186 3.18 0.16 19.26
C LEU A 186 2.71 0.32 20.71
N THR A 187 2.36 1.54 21.12
CA THR A 187 2.07 1.88 22.53
C THR A 187 0.64 2.37 22.75
N ILE A 188 -0.10 2.64 21.67
CA ILE A 188 -1.51 3.02 21.72
C ILE A 188 -2.42 1.78 21.73
N ASP A 189 -3.57 1.92 22.38
CA ASP A 189 -4.61 0.87 22.36
C ASP A 189 -5.53 0.99 21.13
N ARG A 190 -5.65 2.19 20.55
CA ARG A 190 -6.59 2.48 19.45
C ARG A 190 -5.99 3.43 18.43
N PHE A 191 -6.10 3.04 17.16
CA PHE A 191 -5.76 3.90 16.02
C PHE A 191 -6.89 4.89 15.75
N THR A 192 -6.72 6.17 16.11
CA THR A 192 -7.77 7.20 16.02
C THR A 192 -7.39 8.34 15.08
N LEU A 193 -8.38 9.15 14.66
CA LEU A 193 -8.11 10.38 13.89
C LEU A 193 -7.28 11.40 14.68
N LYS A 194 -7.37 11.41 16.01
CA LYS A 194 -6.53 12.26 16.87
C LYS A 194 -5.08 11.82 16.83
N PHE A 195 -4.84 10.50 16.94
CA PHE A 195 -3.51 9.92 16.76
C PHE A 195 -2.91 10.35 15.42
N VAL A 196 -3.65 10.18 14.32
CA VAL A 196 -3.17 10.61 12.99
C VAL A 196 -2.90 12.11 12.91
N ALA A 197 -3.72 12.95 13.54
CA ALA A 197 -3.47 14.39 13.60
C ALA A 197 -2.19 14.72 14.37
N HIS A 198 -1.94 14.05 15.50
CA HIS A 198 -0.70 14.17 16.26
C HIS A 198 0.52 13.75 15.43
N GLU A 199 0.45 12.59 14.79
CA GLU A 199 1.55 12.05 13.98
C GLU A 199 1.87 12.92 12.77
N ARG A 200 0.88 13.63 12.20
CA ARG A 200 1.13 14.64 11.16
C ARG A 200 2.01 15.77 11.68
N THR A 201 1.72 16.27 12.88
CA THR A 201 2.52 17.32 13.52
C THR A 201 3.93 16.82 13.83
N VAL A 202 4.05 15.62 14.37
CA VAL A 202 5.34 14.98 14.68
C VAL A 202 6.19 14.81 13.41
N ARG A 203 5.63 14.24 12.33
CA ARG A 203 6.32 14.10 11.04
C ARG A 203 6.76 15.47 10.50
N GLN A 204 5.92 16.50 10.61
CA GLN A 204 6.29 17.85 10.17
C GLN A 204 7.47 18.42 10.98
N GLN A 205 7.50 18.20 12.31
CA GLN A 205 8.63 18.62 13.14
C GLN A 205 9.95 17.97 12.70
N PHE A 206 9.93 16.68 12.34
CA PHE A 206 11.12 16.02 11.79
C PHE A 206 11.54 16.59 10.44
N ARG A 207 10.59 16.84 9.53
CA ARG A 207 10.86 17.48 8.23
C ARG A 207 11.44 18.88 8.37
N ASP A 208 11.00 19.62 9.39
CA ASP A 208 11.49 20.97 9.71
C ASP A 208 12.83 20.95 10.49
N GLY A 209 13.35 19.77 10.86
CA GLY A 209 14.58 19.61 11.64
C GLY A 209 14.45 20.00 13.11
N THR A 210 13.22 20.11 13.63
CA THR A 210 12.92 20.48 15.02
C THR A 210 12.53 19.29 15.90
N GLY A 211 12.18 18.15 15.29
CA GLY A 211 11.79 16.94 15.98
C GLY A 211 12.98 16.13 16.53
N VAL A 212 12.77 15.50 17.68
CA VAL A 212 13.71 14.54 18.28
C VAL A 212 12.98 13.22 18.50
N LEU A 213 13.66 12.09 18.31
CA LEU A 213 13.06 10.78 18.57
C LEU A 213 12.86 10.58 20.09
N HIS A 214 11.65 10.21 20.46
CA HIS A 214 11.27 9.83 21.80
C HIS A 214 10.99 8.32 21.82
N TYR A 215 11.98 7.55 22.28
CA TYR A 215 11.85 6.09 22.43
C TYR A 215 10.91 5.71 23.57
N ASP A 216 10.73 6.62 24.53
CA ASP A 216 9.86 6.43 25.67
C ASP A 216 8.48 7.06 25.40
N PRO A 217 7.42 6.25 25.24
CA PRO A 217 6.05 6.73 25.03
C PRO A 217 5.44 7.43 26.27
N TRP A 218 6.17 7.53 27.38
CA TRP A 218 5.75 8.23 28.60
C TRP A 218 6.17 9.70 28.66
N ASN A 219 7.00 10.18 27.72
CA ASN A 219 7.41 11.59 27.62
C ASN A 219 6.70 12.39 26.51
N ASN A 220 5.87 11.73 25.68
CA ASN A 220 4.98 12.38 24.72
C ASN A 220 3.57 12.40 25.30
N ASP A 221 3.08 13.58 25.69
CA ASP A 221 1.75 13.93 26.20
C ASP A 221 0.60 12.93 25.86
N ARG A 222 0.51 11.83 26.61
CA ARG A 222 -0.52 10.78 26.42
C ARG A 222 -1.95 11.29 26.59
N GLU A 223 -2.14 12.42 27.28
CA GLU A 223 -3.45 13.05 27.45
C GLU A 223 -4.09 13.45 26.09
N ASN A 224 -3.29 13.56 25.02
CA ASN A 224 -3.77 13.95 23.69
C ASN A 224 -3.98 12.77 22.71
N LEU A 225 -3.57 11.55 23.07
CA LEU A 225 -3.62 10.37 22.18
C LEU A 225 -4.88 9.50 22.34
N ALA A 226 -5.70 9.77 23.38
CA ALA A 226 -6.96 9.05 23.67
C ALA A 226 -8.21 9.67 23.01
#